data_AF-A0A354LZ82-F1
#
_entry.id   AF-A0A354LZ82-F1
#
_cell.length_a   1.000
_cell.length_b   1.000
_cell.length_c   1.000
_cell.angle_alpha   90.00
_cell.angle_beta   90.00
_cell.angle_gamma   90.00
#
_symmetry.space_group_name_H-M   'P 1'
#
loop_
_entity.id
_entity.type
_entity.pdbx_description
1 polymer ?
#
loop_
_entity_poly.entity_id
_entity_poly.type
_entity_poly.pdbx_seq_one_letter_code
_entity_poly.pdbx_strand_id
1 'polypeptide(L)'
;CVDLAFAPFNSESTGFVGHLYVTLDSTYFVKKAKLTVPKAINLNYVENLVISQDFKRLPDGTRIKTKDDAVVEFRILPGTQGLYARRLSTYTKHDFSPPADM
;
A
#
# COMPACT_ATOMS: atom_id res chain seq x y z
N CYS A 1 -18.22 4.71 -3.22
CA CYS A 1 -16.95 4.71 -2.47
C CYS A 1 -16.49 6.15 -2.39
N VAL A 2 -15.93 6.55 -1.24
CA VAL A 2 -15.28 7.85 -1.09
C VAL A 2 -13.77 7.68 -1.28
N ASP A 3 -13.14 8.68 -1.88
CA ASP A 3 -11.69 8.82 -1.97
C ASP A 3 -11.25 9.75 -0.83
N LEU A 4 -10.56 9.19 0.15
CA LEU A 4 -10.03 9.91 1.29
C LEU A 4 -8.53 10.11 1.11
N ALA A 5 -8.14 11.34 0.79
CA ALA A 5 -6.74 11.73 0.81
C ALA A 5 -6.25 11.89 2.26
N PHE A 6 -5.03 11.44 2.53
CA PHE A 6 -4.40 11.60 3.83
C PHE A 6 -2.94 12.04 3.68
N ALA A 7 -2.49 12.86 4.64
CA ALA A 7 -1.11 13.24 4.80
C ALA A 7 -0.82 13.40 6.31
N PRO A 8 0.43 13.14 6.77
CA PRO A 8 0.80 13.41 8.14
C PRO A 8 0.75 14.92 8.41
N PHE A 9 0.44 15.30 9.65
CA PHE A 9 0.38 16.71 10.05
C PHE A 9 1.72 17.43 9.85
N ASN A 10 2.83 16.75 10.14
CA ASN A 10 4.18 17.24 9.86
C ASN A 10 4.65 16.69 8.51
N SER A 11 4.84 17.57 7.52
CA SER A 11 5.30 17.21 6.17
C SER A 11 6.72 16.63 6.12
N GLU A 12 7.52 16.92 7.14
CA GLU A 12 8.90 16.40 7.29
C GLU A 12 8.94 15.05 8.04
N SER A 13 7.80 14.57 8.56
CA SER A 13 7.76 13.28 9.23
C SER A 13 7.85 12.13 8.23
N THR A 14 8.63 11.12 8.58
CA THR A 14 8.67 9.85 7.86
C THR A 14 7.31 9.17 7.95
N GLY A 15 6.54 9.23 6.87
CA GLY A 15 5.20 8.68 6.82
C GLY A 15 4.70 8.55 5.38
N PHE A 16 3.68 7.71 5.20
CA PHE A 16 2.99 7.64 3.93
C PHE A 16 2.03 8.83 3.78
N VAL A 17 1.87 9.25 2.53
CA VAL A 17 0.75 10.05 2.06
C VAL A 17 0.00 9.23 1.02
N GLY A 18 -1.25 9.60 0.75
CA GLY A 18 -1.96 9.01 -0.38
C GLY A 18 -3.46 8.96 -0.17
N HIS A 19 -4.06 7.87 -0.65
CA HIS A 19 -5.50 7.74 -0.82
C HIS A 19 -6.03 6.42 -0.27
N LEU A 20 -7.10 6.50 0.50
CA LEU A 20 -7.92 5.36 0.91
C LEU A 20 -9.24 5.39 0.16
N TYR A 21 -9.59 4.28 -0.48
CA TYR A 21 -10.89 4.12 -1.10
C TYR A 21 -11.81 3.37 -0.14
N VAL A 22 -12.80 4.05 0.39
CA VAL A 22 -13.65 3.55 1.48
C VAL A 22 -15.09 3.35 0.98
N THR A 23 -15.74 2.26 1.40
CA THR A 23 -17.18 2.06 1.14
C THR A 23 -18.02 3.06 1.94
N LEU A 24 -19.24 3.35 1.47
CA LEU A 24 -20.18 4.26 2.14
C LEU A 24 -21.38 3.50 2.71
N ASP A 25 -21.16 2.24 3.07
CA ASP A 25 -22.10 1.42 3.84
C ASP A 25 -21.78 1.52 5.34
N SER A 26 -22.53 0.80 6.17
CA SER A 26 -22.32 0.78 7.62
C SER A 26 -20.94 0.24 8.06
N THR A 27 -20.15 -0.35 7.16
CA THR A 27 -18.87 -0.98 7.50
C THR A 27 -17.67 -0.06 7.28
N TYR A 28 -17.82 1.01 6.48
CA TYR A 28 -16.75 1.92 6.06
C TYR A 28 -15.46 1.17 5.70
N PHE A 29 -15.59 0.11 4.89
CA PHE A 29 -14.50 -0.78 4.57
C PHE A 29 -13.51 -0.14 3.59
N VAL A 30 -12.22 -0.21 3.92
CA VAL A 30 -11.14 0.19 3.00
C VAL A 30 -10.94 -0.90 1.95
N LYS A 31 -11.41 -0.66 0.72
CA LYS A 31 -11.25 -1.61 -0.40
C LYS A 31 -9.90 -1.50 -1.08
N LYS A 32 -9.25 -0.34 -0.98
CA LYS A 32 -7.97 -0.06 -1.63
C LYS A 32 -7.21 1.02 -0.88
N ALA A 33 -5.90 0.86 -0.77
CA ALA A 33 -4.98 1.89 -0.31
C ALA A 33 -3.95 2.17 -1.42
N LYS A 34 -3.72 3.44 -1.71
CA LYS A 34 -2.60 3.92 -2.51
C LYS A 34 -1.70 4.74 -1.60
N LEU A 35 -0.48 4.27 -1.40
CA LEU A 35 0.49 4.87 -0.51
C LEU A 35 1.69 5.33 -1.34
N THR A 36 2.21 6.49 -0.99
CA THR A 36 3.48 7.01 -1.46
C THR A 36 4.16 7.75 -0.32
N VAL A 37 5.38 8.20 -0.52
CA VAL A 37 6.13 9.00 0.45
C VAL A 37 6.32 10.40 -0.12
N PRO A 38 6.24 11.46 0.70
CA PRO A 38 6.56 12.80 0.21
C PRO A 38 7.99 12.84 -0.33
N LYS A 39 8.23 13.57 -1.44
CA LYS A 39 9.61 13.76 -1.93
C LYS A 39 10.51 14.48 -0.91
N ALA A 40 9.91 15.26 -0.01
CA ALA A 40 10.61 16.05 1.00
C ALA A 40 11.31 15.21 2.09
N ILE A 41 10.85 13.99 2.39
CA ILE A 41 11.42 13.20 3.51
C ILE A 41 12.82 12.64 3.25
N ASN A 42 13.38 12.88 2.05
CA ASN A 42 14.75 12.54 1.65
C ASN A 42 15.14 11.10 2.03
N LEU A 43 14.36 10.12 1.56
CA LEU A 43 14.68 8.71 1.71
C LEU A 43 15.92 8.38 0.88
N ASN A 44 16.96 7.90 1.54
CA ASN A 44 18.23 7.56 0.88
C ASN A 44 18.01 6.67 -0.34
N TYR A 45 18.53 7.14 -1.47
CA TYR A 45 18.54 6.45 -2.76
C TYR A 45 17.17 6.14 -3.38
N VAL A 46 16.05 6.59 -2.79
CA VAL A 46 14.69 6.37 -3.32
C VAL A 46 14.19 7.65 -3.98
N GLU A 47 13.91 7.60 -5.28
CA GLU A 47 13.34 8.72 -6.02
C GLU A 47 11.82 8.73 -5.95
N ASN A 48 11.20 7.56 -6.13
CA ASN A 48 9.76 7.38 -6.07
C ASN A 48 9.42 6.03 -5.42
N LEU A 49 8.39 6.02 -4.59
CA LEU A 49 7.81 4.81 -4.00
C LEU A 49 6.30 4.89 -4.17
N VAL A 50 5.71 3.88 -4.79
CA VAL A 50 4.25 3.72 -4.90
C VAL A 50 3.90 2.32 -4.44
N ILE A 51 2.98 2.23 -3.48
CA ILE A 51 2.42 0.97 -3.00
C ILE A 51 0.92 1.02 -3.23
N SER A 52 0.39 0.04 -3.97
CA SER A 52 -1.04 -0.14 -4.18
C SER A 52 -1.50 -1.46 -3.59
N GLN A 53 -2.43 -1.40 -2.65
CA GLN A 53 -2.99 -2.55 -1.97
C GLN A 53 -4.48 -2.63 -2.23
N ASP A 54 -4.96 -3.80 -2.65
CA ASP A 54 -6.38 -4.09 -2.83
C ASP A 54 -6.84 -5.11 -1.78
N PHE A 55 -8.02 -4.87 -1.23
CA PHE A 55 -8.62 -5.65 -0.16
C PHE A 55 -10.02 -6.11 -0.52
N LYS A 56 -10.44 -7.22 0.10
CA LYS A 56 -11.79 -7.76 0.00
C LYS A 56 -12.37 -8.02 1.38
N ARG A 57 -13.66 -7.76 1.55
CA ARG A 57 -14.45 -8.17 2.70
C ARG A 57 -15.26 -9.41 2.32
N LEU A 58 -15.15 -10.47 3.11
CA LEU A 58 -15.90 -11.71 2.95
C LEU A 58 -17.29 -11.60 3.60
N PRO A 59 -18.24 -12.51 3.29
CA PRO A 59 -19.61 -12.45 3.83
C PRO A 59 -19.68 -12.49 5.36
N ASP A 60 -18.77 -13.22 6.00
CA ASP A 60 -18.58 -13.31 7.46
C ASP A 60 -18.00 -12.03 8.08
N GLY A 61 -17.59 -11.06 7.25
CA GLY A 61 -16.97 -9.80 7.67
C GLY A 61 -15.45 -9.82 7.70
N THR A 62 -14.81 -10.96 7.48
CA THR A 62 -13.36 -11.11 7.41
C THR A 62 -12.78 -10.21 6.31
N ARG A 63 -11.68 -9.52 6.60
CA ARG A 63 -11.03 -8.57 5.69
C ARG A 63 -9.67 -9.11 5.26
N ILE A 64 -9.47 -9.25 3.96
CA ILE A 64 -8.27 -9.87 3.40
C ILE A 64 -7.60 -8.96 2.38
N LYS A 65 -6.27 -8.97 2.35
CA LYS A 65 -5.48 -8.35 1.27
C LYS A 65 -5.44 -9.32 0.10
N THR A 66 -5.83 -8.88 -1.09
CA THR A 66 -5.86 -9.72 -2.30
C THR A 66 -4.72 -9.39 -3.26
N LYS A 67 -4.21 -8.17 -3.21
CA LYS A 67 -3.10 -7.70 -4.05
C LYS A 67 -2.25 -6.68 -3.31
N ASP A 68 -0.95 -6.76 -3.53
CA ASP A 68 0.05 -5.81 -3.06
C ASP A 68 1.04 -5.55 -4.21
N ASP A 69 1.08 -4.32 -4.70
CA ASP A 69 1.88 -3.90 -5.85
C ASP A 69 2.76 -2.74 -5.40
N ALA A 70 4.03 -3.03 -5.12
CA ALA A 70 5.02 -2.06 -4.69
C ALA A 70 6.00 -1.79 -5.82
N VAL A 71 6.13 -0.52 -6.19
CA VAL A 71 7.05 -0.02 -7.21
C VAL A 71 7.99 0.98 -6.55
N VAL A 72 9.29 0.80 -6.77
CA VAL A 72 10.33 1.68 -6.25
C VAL A 72 11.29 2.03 -7.36
N GLU A 73 11.58 3.32 -7.48
CA GLU A 73 12.61 3.86 -8.35
C GLU A 73 13.75 4.35 -7.47
N PHE A 74 14.96 3.88 -7.75
CA PHE A 74 16.16 4.21 -6.99
C PHE A 74 17.15 5.01 -7.82
N ARG A 75 17.89 5.89 -7.17
CA ARG A 75 19.09 6.54 -7.71
C ARG A 75 20.22 6.43 -6.70
N ILE A 76 21.14 5.50 -6.98
CA ILE A 76 22.29 5.23 -6.10
C ILE A 76 23.40 6.25 -6.32
N LEU A 77 23.69 6.58 -7.58
CA LEU A 77 24.70 7.58 -7.96
C LEU A 77 24.04 8.72 -8.74
N PRO A 78 24.34 10.00 -8.42
CA PRO A 78 23.86 11.13 -9.20
C PRO A 78 24.37 11.08 -10.64
N GLY A 79 23.51 11.41 -11.61
CA GLY A 79 23.87 11.44 -13.03
C GLY A 79 23.98 10.08 -13.72
N THR A 80 23.75 8.96 -13.01
CA THR A 80 23.64 7.63 -13.63
C THR A 80 22.18 7.25 -13.88
N GLN A 81 21.98 6.25 -14.73
CA GLN A 81 20.67 5.62 -14.91
C GLN A 81 20.13 5.12 -13.57
N GLY A 82 18.86 5.40 -13.28
CA GLY A 82 18.18 4.90 -12.09
C GLY A 82 17.88 3.40 -12.18
N LEU A 83 17.59 2.79 -11.03
CA LEU A 83 17.13 1.40 -10.95
C LEU A 83 15.63 1.36 -10.67
N TYR A 84 14.95 0.41 -11.30
CA TYR A 84 13.53 0.18 -11.11
C TYR A 84 13.32 -1.20 -10.49
N ALA A 85 12.57 -1.25 -9.38
CA ALA A 85 12.14 -2.49 -8.76
C ALA A 85 10.62 -2.52 -8.64
N ARG A 86 10.03 -3.69 -8.93
CA ARG A 86 8.61 -3.94 -8.67
C ARG A 86 8.45 -5.27 -7.98
N ARG A 87 7.70 -5.27 -6.88
CA ARG A 87 7.20 -6.46 -6.22
C ARG A 87 5.68 -6.50 -6.37
N LEU A 88 5.20 -7.49 -7.12
CA LEU A 88 3.79 -7.79 -7.23
C LEU A 88 3.50 -9.09 -6.47
N SER A 89 2.59 -9.03 -5.51
CA SER A 89 2.12 -10.19 -4.73
C SER A 89 0.60 -10.27 -4.82
N THR A 90 0.10 -11.41 -5.27
CA THR A 90 -1.34 -11.71 -5.35
C THR A 90 -1.66 -12.83 -4.40
N TYR A 91 -2.72 -12.67 -3.62
CA TYR A 91 -3.12 -13.59 -2.57
C TYR A 91 -4.45 -14.25 -2.95
N THR A 92 -4.48 -15.58 -2.95
CA THR A 92 -5.64 -16.39 -3.31
C THR A 92 -5.79 -17.54 -2.32
N LYS A 93 -7.00 -18.11 -2.20
CA LYS A 93 -7.27 -19.27 -1.33
C LYS A 93 -6.86 -19.02 0.13
N HIS A 94 -7.40 -17.95 0.71
CA HIS A 94 -7.21 -17.67 2.13
C HIS A 94 -7.91 -18.76 2.93
N ASP A 95 -7.18 -19.40 3.83
CA ASP A 95 -7.70 -20.38 4.78
C ASP A 95 -7.35 -19.91 6.19
N PHE A 96 -8.34 -20.02 7.07
CA PHE A 96 -8.25 -19.63 8.48
C PHE A 96 -8.56 -20.80 9.42
N SER A 97 -8.71 -22.02 8.87
CA SER A 97 -8.79 -23.20 9.71
C SER A 97 -7.48 -23.38 10.49
N PRO A 98 -7.52 -23.98 11.69
CA PRO A 98 -6.31 -24.46 12.33
C PRO A 98 -5.47 -25.33 11.38
N PRO A 99 -4.13 -25.33 11.49
CA PRO A 99 -3.27 -26.30 10.83
C PRO A 99 -3.70 -27.73 11.15
N ALA A 100 -3.54 -28.63 10.19
CA ALA A 100 -4.00 -30.01 10.30
C ALA A 100 -3.21 -30.83 11.34
N ASP A 101 -2.08 -30.33 11.81
CA ASP A 101 -1.11 -31.00 12.69
C ASP A 101 -1.05 -30.44 14.12
N MET A 102 -2.07 -29.67 14.54
CA MET A 102 -2.25 -29.25 15.94
C MET A 102 -3.04 -30.25 16.77
#